data_AF-A0A935V3T3-F1
#
_entry.id   AF-A0A935V3T3-F1
#
_cell.length_a   1.000
_cell.length_b   1.000
_cell.length_c   1.000
_cell.angle_alpha   90.00
_cell.angle_beta   90.00
_cell.angle_gamma   90.00
#
_symmetry.space_group_name_H-M   'P 1'
#
loop_
_entity.id
_entity.type
_entity.pdbx_description
1 polymer ?
#
loop_
_entity_poly.entity_id
_entity_poly.type
_entity_poly.pdbx_seq_one_letter_code
_entity_poly.pdbx_strand_id
1 'polypeptide(L)'
;MPPISPKMRVLLFLYSTRNIVGSALAIGGLGLFFGGVIADWWFAIVVALYAFGVLAVPADKELELQVRKEATQADLTEGIEELIEQSQAKLPREAVLRLQEIRQVVTDLAPKLFSGDVPMNHVIALSNAVTRDLPETVRNYVHLPTAFATMHAVENGKTCKQLLLDQLGLLSDQLSKIAANIYKDDADALVVNGKFLQEKFHAVSFVS
;
A
#
# COMPACT_ATOMS: atom_id res chain seq x y z
N MET A 1 25.71 16.06 20.46
CA MET A 1 26.08 15.03 19.46
C MET A 1 26.27 15.73 18.12
N PRO A 2 27.47 15.75 17.53
CA PRO A 2 27.69 16.52 16.31
C PRO A 2 26.99 15.88 15.09
N PRO A 3 26.46 16.68 14.15
CA PRO A 3 25.73 16.18 12.99
C PRO A 3 26.69 15.48 12.02
N ILE A 4 26.40 14.23 11.68
CA ILE A 4 27.17 13.45 10.73
C ILE A 4 26.94 14.04 9.33
N SER A 5 27.96 14.72 8.79
CA SER A 5 27.96 15.30 7.46
C SER A 5 27.62 14.26 6.38
N PRO A 6 26.83 14.60 5.34
CA PRO A 6 26.46 13.68 4.25
C PRO A 6 27.69 13.10 3.54
N LYS A 7 28.81 13.84 3.53
CA LYS A 7 30.09 13.36 3.00
C LYS A 7 30.64 12.14 3.76
N MET A 8 30.36 12.04 5.06
CA MET A 8 30.79 10.93 5.90
C MET A 8 29.97 9.65 5.67
N ARG A 9 28.67 9.78 5.38
CA ARG A 9 27.81 8.63 5.01
C ARG A 9 28.19 8.07 3.64
N VAL A 10 28.50 8.94 2.69
CA VAL A 10 29.02 8.55 1.37
C VAL A 10 30.41 7.93 1.49
N LEU A 11 31.27 8.45 2.38
CA LEU A 11 32.57 7.83 2.66
C LEU A 11 32.43 6.45 3.31
N LEU A 12 31.48 6.26 4.24
CA LEU A 12 31.20 4.96 4.86
C LEU A 12 30.58 3.96 3.88
N PHE A 13 29.80 4.44 2.90
CA PHE A 13 29.27 3.62 1.80
C PHE A 13 30.37 3.23 0.79
N LEU A 14 31.31 4.13 0.49
CA LEU A 14 32.47 3.87 -0.38
C LEU A 14 33.55 3.01 0.32
N TYR A 15 33.71 3.15 1.64
CA TYR A 15 34.63 2.36 2.47
C TYR A 15 33.98 1.07 3.00
N SER A 16 32.83 0.67 2.44
CA SER A 16 32.31 -0.67 2.64
C SER A 16 33.21 -1.64 1.88
N THR A 17 33.79 -2.60 2.60
CA THR A 17 34.75 -3.61 2.11
C THR A 17 34.30 -4.30 0.81
N ARG A 18 32.98 -4.31 0.53
CA ARG A 18 32.38 -4.82 -0.70
C ARG A 18 32.68 -4.00 -1.97
N ASN A 19 32.72 -2.66 -1.90
CA ASN A 19 32.95 -1.82 -3.09
C ASN A 19 34.42 -1.83 -3.55
N ILE A 20 35.35 -1.98 -2.60
CA ILE A 20 36.79 -2.13 -2.89
C ILE A 20 37.05 -3.47 -3.57
N VAL A 21 36.44 -4.55 -3.08
CA VAL A 21 36.54 -5.88 -3.69
C VAL A 21 35.91 -5.89 -5.09
N GLY A 22 34.75 -5.26 -5.28
CA GLY A 22 34.11 -5.12 -6.59
C GLY A 22 34.95 -4.34 -7.60
N SER A 23 35.56 -3.23 -7.17
CA SER A 23 36.43 -2.42 -8.03
C SER A 23 37.76 -3.12 -8.36
N ALA A 24 38.35 -3.83 -7.40
CA ALA A 24 39.55 -4.63 -7.63
C ALA A 24 39.30 -5.80 -8.59
N LEU A 25 38.14 -6.47 -8.49
CA LEU A 25 37.71 -7.51 -9.43
C LEU A 25 37.42 -6.94 -10.83
N ALA A 26 36.79 -5.77 -10.93
CA ALA A 26 36.55 -5.11 -12.21
C ALA A 26 37.85 -4.72 -12.92
N ILE A 27 38.84 -4.21 -12.18
CA ILE A 27 40.18 -3.89 -12.73
C ILE A 27 40.92 -5.18 -13.13
N GLY A 28 40.80 -6.26 -12.35
CA GLY A 28 41.36 -7.57 -12.70
C GLY A 28 40.74 -8.17 -13.97
N GLY A 29 39.42 -8.03 -14.15
CA GLY A 29 38.70 -8.41 -15.37
C GLY A 29 39.13 -7.61 -16.59
N LEU A 30 39.34 -6.29 -16.43
CA LEU A 30 39.89 -5.43 -17.49
C LEU A 30 41.34 -5.81 -17.87
N GLY A 31 42.19 -6.16 -16.89
CA GLY A 31 43.56 -6.59 -17.13
C GLY A 31 43.65 -7.89 -17.95
N LEU A 32 42.76 -8.85 -17.66
CA LEU A 32 42.64 -10.09 -18.44
C LEU A 32 42.12 -9.85 -19.87
N PHE A 33 41.37 -8.76 -20.10
CA PHE A 33 40.85 -8.38 -21.41
C PHE A 33 41.88 -7.81 -22.36
N PHE A 34 42.73 -6.90 -21.88
CA PHE A 34 43.82 -6.37 -22.68
C PHE A 34 44.95 -7.40 -22.95
N GLY A 35 45.02 -8.48 -22.16
CA GLY A 35 46.00 -9.56 -22.34
C GLY A 35 45.73 -10.55 -23.50
N GLY A 36 44.62 -10.41 -24.24
CA GLY A 36 44.36 -11.19 -25.46
C GLY A 36 43.82 -12.62 -25.25
N VAL A 37 43.47 -13.02 -24.02
CA VAL A 37 42.99 -14.37 -23.67
C VAL A 37 41.46 -14.54 -23.89
N ILE A 38 40.74 -13.46 -24.22
CA ILE A 38 39.28 -13.39 -24.11
C ILE A 38 38.50 -13.87 -25.35
N ALA A 39 39.16 -14.12 -26.49
CA ALA A 39 38.44 -14.58 -27.68
C ALA A 39 37.65 -15.89 -27.45
N ASP A 40 38.17 -16.81 -26.63
CA ASP A 40 37.53 -18.11 -26.35
C ASP A 40 36.66 -18.14 -25.08
N TRP A 41 36.82 -17.21 -24.13
CA TRP A 41 36.20 -17.29 -22.79
C TRP A 41 35.17 -16.19 -22.48
N TRP A 42 34.69 -15.46 -23.49
CA TRP A 42 33.73 -14.36 -23.31
C TRP A 42 32.46 -14.78 -22.55
N PHE A 43 31.97 -16.01 -22.76
CA PHE A 43 30.82 -16.54 -22.02
C PHE A 43 31.07 -16.65 -20.51
N ALA A 44 32.27 -17.07 -20.10
CA ALA A 44 32.62 -17.18 -18.68
C ALA A 44 32.61 -15.80 -17.99
N ILE A 45 32.96 -14.75 -18.73
CA ILE A 45 32.92 -13.37 -18.24
C ILE A 45 31.49 -12.87 -18.12
N VAL A 46 30.62 -13.16 -19.09
CA VAL A 46 29.19 -12.84 -19.00
C VAL A 46 28.56 -13.57 -17.81
N VAL A 47 28.89 -14.85 -17.61
CA VAL A 47 28.42 -15.62 -16.45
C VAL A 47 28.96 -15.05 -15.14
N ALA A 48 30.25 -14.68 -15.09
CA ALA A 48 30.85 -14.07 -13.90
C ALA A 48 30.25 -12.70 -13.59
N LEU A 49 30.02 -11.85 -14.59
CA LEU A 49 29.35 -10.55 -14.45
C LEU A 49 27.89 -10.70 -14.03
N TYR A 50 27.17 -11.67 -14.60
CA TYR A 50 25.79 -11.94 -14.24
C TYR A 50 25.68 -12.50 -12.82
N ALA A 51 26.54 -13.45 -12.45
CA ALA A 51 26.64 -13.98 -11.10
C ALA A 51 27.04 -12.89 -10.10
N PHE A 52 27.98 -12.01 -10.48
CA PHE A 52 28.37 -10.87 -9.66
C PHE A 52 27.23 -9.88 -9.49
N GLY A 53 26.48 -9.56 -10.56
CA GLY A 53 25.30 -8.69 -10.48
C GLY A 53 24.22 -9.26 -9.55
N VAL A 54 23.92 -10.56 -9.68
CA VAL A 54 22.94 -11.26 -8.84
C VAL A 54 23.38 -11.35 -7.37
N LEU A 55 24.67 -11.53 -7.10
CA LEU A 55 25.21 -11.65 -5.73
C LEU A 55 25.52 -10.30 -5.07
N ALA A 56 25.79 -9.25 -5.86
CA ALA A 56 26.12 -7.92 -5.37
C ALA A 56 24.89 -7.07 -5.09
N VAL A 57 23.76 -7.33 -5.75
CA VAL A 57 22.47 -6.68 -5.46
C VAL A 57 21.77 -7.45 -4.34
N PRO A 58 21.78 -6.97 -3.08
CA PRO A 58 20.88 -7.52 -2.08
C PRO A 58 19.44 -7.26 -2.55
N ALA A 59 18.71 -8.32 -2.87
CA ALA A 59 17.28 -8.25 -3.12
C ALA A 59 16.59 -7.90 -1.79
N ASP A 60 16.44 -6.61 -1.53
CA ASP A 60 15.77 -6.10 -0.33
C ASP A 60 14.25 -6.24 -0.53
N LYS A 61 13.78 -7.49 -0.44
CA LYS A 61 12.38 -7.87 -0.70
C LYS A 61 11.41 -7.11 0.19
N GLU A 62 11.84 -6.74 1.40
CA GLU A 62 11.04 -5.95 2.32
C GLU A 62 10.80 -4.53 1.79
N LEU A 63 11.84 -3.90 1.22
CA LEU A 63 11.72 -2.57 0.61
C LEU A 63 10.82 -2.62 -0.63
N GLU A 64 10.99 -3.62 -1.51
CA GLU A 64 10.12 -3.80 -2.68
C GLU A 64 8.66 -4.02 -2.29
N LEU A 65 8.41 -4.82 -1.24
CA LEU A 65 7.07 -5.04 -0.70
C LEU A 65 6.48 -3.76 -0.11
N GLN A 66 7.25 -2.98 0.66
CA GLN A 66 6.80 -1.71 1.23
C GLN A 66 6.45 -0.70 0.13
N VAL A 67 7.32 -0.52 -0.87
CA VAL A 67 7.08 0.37 -2.00
C VAL A 67 5.83 -0.05 -2.78
N ARG A 68 5.63 -1.36 -3.02
CA ARG A 68 4.42 -1.87 -3.67
C ARG A 68 3.16 -1.59 -2.84
N LYS A 69 3.22 -1.78 -1.53
CA LYS A 69 2.11 -1.52 -0.59
C LYS A 69 1.74 -0.03 -0.59
N GLU A 70 2.72 0.85 -0.46
CA GLU A 70 2.54 2.31 -0.52
C GLU A 70 1.94 2.74 -1.87
N ALA A 71 2.47 2.21 -2.98
CA ALA A 71 1.92 2.50 -4.32
C ALA A 71 0.46 2.04 -4.45
N THR A 72 0.12 0.87 -3.90
CA THR A 72 -1.26 0.35 -3.95
C THR A 72 -2.21 1.18 -3.06
N GLN A 73 -1.73 1.63 -1.91
CA GLN A 73 -2.47 2.53 -1.02
C GLN A 73 -2.76 3.89 -1.69
N ALA A 74 -1.76 4.47 -2.35
CA ALA A 74 -1.91 5.72 -3.08
C ALA A 74 -2.95 5.57 -4.20
N ASP A 75 -2.85 4.49 -4.99
CA ASP A 75 -3.75 4.20 -6.11
C ASP A 75 -5.23 4.07 -5.67
N LEU A 76 -5.50 3.42 -4.53
CA LEU A 76 -6.86 3.32 -3.98
C LEU A 76 -7.46 4.68 -3.58
N THR A 77 -6.64 5.56 -3.01
CA THR A 77 -7.10 6.87 -2.54
C THR A 77 -7.27 7.83 -3.71
N GLU A 78 -6.30 7.84 -4.62
CA GLU A 78 -6.28 8.64 -5.84
C GLU A 78 -7.44 8.27 -6.77
N GLY A 79 -7.76 6.97 -6.92
CA GLY A 79 -8.89 6.53 -7.73
C GLY A 79 -10.26 7.02 -7.23
N ILE A 80 -10.47 7.14 -5.91
CA ILE A 80 -11.71 7.73 -5.36
C ILE A 80 -11.73 9.25 -5.61
N GLU A 81 -10.59 9.92 -5.46
CA GLU A 81 -10.47 11.36 -5.69
C GLU A 81 -10.75 11.72 -7.15
N GLU A 82 -10.14 11.00 -8.09
CA GLU A 82 -10.37 11.14 -9.52
C GLU A 82 -11.86 10.92 -9.86
N LEU A 83 -12.48 9.90 -9.28
CA LEU A 83 -13.91 9.62 -9.49
C LEU A 83 -14.80 10.76 -9.00
N ILE A 84 -14.48 11.36 -7.83
CA ILE A 84 -15.20 12.52 -7.30
C ILE A 84 -15.03 13.71 -8.23
N GLU A 85 -13.81 14.03 -8.67
CA GLU A 85 -13.53 15.16 -9.55
C GLU A 85 -14.28 15.06 -10.89
N GLN A 86 -14.31 13.87 -11.49
CA GLN A 86 -14.98 13.61 -12.76
C GLN A 86 -16.51 13.65 -12.63
N SER A 87 -17.06 13.24 -11.48
CA SER A 87 -18.50 12.99 -11.32
C SER A 87 -19.23 14.10 -10.56
N GLN A 88 -18.53 14.94 -9.79
CA GLN A 88 -19.13 15.96 -8.91
C GLN A 88 -20.09 16.92 -9.64
N ALA A 89 -19.84 17.23 -10.92
CA ALA A 89 -20.69 18.15 -11.69
C ALA A 89 -22.08 17.59 -11.99
N LYS A 90 -22.23 16.25 -12.00
CA LYS A 90 -23.48 15.55 -12.30
C LYS A 90 -24.07 14.87 -11.07
N LEU A 91 -23.34 14.82 -9.96
CA LEU A 91 -23.78 14.20 -8.72
C LEU A 91 -24.52 15.21 -7.81
N PRO A 92 -25.55 14.76 -7.08
CA PRO A 92 -26.13 15.54 -6.00
C PRO A 92 -25.09 15.83 -4.91
N ARG A 93 -25.17 17.01 -4.28
CA ARG A 93 -24.24 17.42 -3.22
C ARG A 93 -24.15 16.40 -2.07
N GLU A 94 -25.28 15.78 -1.72
CA GLU A 94 -25.33 14.72 -0.70
C GLU A 94 -24.49 13.50 -1.09
N ALA A 95 -24.50 13.09 -2.36
CA ALA A 95 -23.72 11.95 -2.82
C ALA A 95 -22.21 12.26 -2.80
N VAL A 96 -21.82 13.49 -3.17
CA VAL A 96 -20.43 13.94 -3.10
C VAL A 96 -19.92 13.91 -1.65
N LEU A 97 -20.73 14.37 -0.68
CA LEU A 97 -20.36 14.30 0.74
C LEU A 97 -20.16 12.86 1.21
N ARG A 98 -21.03 11.92 0.81
CA ARG A 98 -20.86 10.49 1.14
C ARG A 98 -19.61 9.89 0.51
N LEU A 99 -19.27 10.26 -0.72
CA LEU A 99 -18.03 9.81 -1.36
C LEU A 99 -16.79 10.34 -0.62
N GLN A 100 -16.83 11.58 -0.12
CA GLN A 100 -15.75 12.16 0.70
C GLN A 100 -15.61 11.43 2.05
N GLU A 101 -16.71 11.07 2.70
CA GLU A 101 -16.70 10.23 3.92
C GLU A 101 -16.05 8.87 3.64
N ILE A 102 -16.45 8.20 2.55
CA ILE A 102 -15.86 6.93 2.13
C ILE A 102 -14.36 7.09 1.87
N ARG A 103 -13.93 8.14 1.17
CA ARG A 103 -12.51 8.43 0.93
C ARG A 103 -11.74 8.55 2.25
N GLN A 104 -12.30 9.25 3.24
CA GLN A 104 -11.65 9.41 4.54
C GLN A 104 -11.49 8.05 5.24
N VAL A 105 -12.55 7.25 5.30
CA VAL A 105 -12.50 5.91 5.91
C VAL A 105 -11.48 5.01 5.20
N VAL A 106 -11.43 5.03 3.86
CA VAL A 106 -10.46 4.26 3.09
C VAL A 106 -9.04 4.74 3.35
N THR A 107 -8.82 6.06 3.43
CA THR A 107 -7.50 6.65 3.73
C THR A 107 -7.00 6.19 5.10
N ASP A 108 -7.88 6.17 6.10
CA ASP A 108 -7.54 5.76 7.46
C ASP A 108 -7.28 4.25 7.56
N LEU A 109 -7.99 3.44 6.78
CA LEU A 109 -7.87 1.98 6.78
C LEU A 109 -6.75 1.44 5.89
N ALA A 110 -6.47 2.09 4.76
CA ALA A 110 -5.48 1.65 3.78
C ALA A 110 -4.15 1.22 4.41
N PRO A 111 -3.49 2.01 5.29
CA PRO A 111 -2.21 1.58 5.85
C PRO A 111 -2.33 0.26 6.62
N LYS A 112 -3.43 0.07 7.38
CA LYS A 112 -3.66 -1.16 8.16
C LYS A 112 -3.94 -2.38 7.29
N LEU A 113 -4.67 -2.21 6.19
CA LEU A 113 -4.94 -3.30 5.24
C LEU A 113 -3.65 -3.87 4.65
N PHE A 114 -2.66 -3.02 4.43
CA PHE A 114 -1.37 -3.41 3.87
C PHE A 114 -0.33 -3.81 4.93
N SER A 115 -0.57 -3.58 6.22
CA SER A 115 0.29 -4.06 7.31
C SER A 115 0.40 -5.59 7.36
N GLY A 116 -0.64 -6.30 6.92
CA GLY A 116 -0.69 -7.78 6.90
C GLY A 116 -1.43 -8.41 8.09
N ASP A 117 -1.87 -7.59 9.05
CA ASP A 117 -2.61 -8.04 10.24
C ASP A 117 -4.11 -8.21 9.97
N VAL A 118 -4.60 -7.68 8.84
CA VAL A 118 -6.03 -7.76 8.47
C VAL A 118 -6.30 -9.06 7.70
N PRO A 119 -7.38 -9.80 8.01
CA PRO A 119 -7.77 -10.98 7.26
C PRO A 119 -7.97 -10.69 5.75
N MET A 120 -7.43 -11.56 4.90
CA MET A 120 -7.39 -11.37 3.44
C MET A 120 -8.78 -11.16 2.82
N ASN A 121 -9.83 -11.77 3.38
CA ASN A 121 -11.22 -11.58 2.95
C ASN A 121 -11.69 -10.13 3.11
N HIS A 122 -11.27 -9.43 4.17
CA HIS A 122 -11.60 -8.01 4.38
C HIS A 122 -10.83 -7.11 3.42
N VAL A 123 -9.55 -7.43 3.16
CA VAL A 123 -8.72 -6.71 2.17
C VAL A 123 -9.31 -6.80 0.77
N ILE A 124 -9.70 -8.01 0.34
CA ILE A 124 -10.30 -8.24 -0.98
C ILE A 124 -11.66 -7.55 -1.09
N ALA A 125 -12.51 -7.66 -0.07
CA ALA A 125 -13.83 -7.03 -0.08
C ALA A 125 -13.73 -5.50 -0.18
N LEU A 126 -12.79 -4.90 0.56
CA LEU A 126 -12.56 -3.45 0.53
C LEU A 126 -11.97 -2.99 -0.80
N SER A 127 -10.96 -3.68 -1.31
CA SER A 127 -10.37 -3.39 -2.62
C SER A 127 -11.44 -3.43 -3.72
N ASN A 128 -12.24 -4.49 -3.79
CA ASN A 128 -13.32 -4.60 -4.78
C ASN A 128 -14.38 -3.50 -4.63
N ALA A 129 -14.76 -3.15 -3.39
CA ALA A 129 -15.74 -2.10 -3.15
C ALA A 129 -15.25 -0.74 -3.70
N VAL A 130 -13.96 -0.43 -3.51
CA VAL A 130 -13.35 0.84 -3.93
C VAL A 130 -13.05 0.86 -5.42
N THR A 131 -12.46 -0.22 -5.97
CA THR A 131 -11.98 -0.23 -7.37
C THR A 131 -13.04 -0.62 -8.39
N ARG A 132 -14.12 -1.30 -7.97
CA ARG A 132 -15.15 -1.82 -8.86
C ARG A 132 -16.53 -1.30 -8.51
N ASP A 133 -17.02 -1.63 -7.32
CA ASP A 133 -18.45 -1.47 -7.01
C ASP A 133 -18.85 0.01 -6.88
N LEU A 134 -18.00 0.84 -6.26
CA LEU A 134 -18.23 2.27 -6.08
C LEU A 134 -18.16 3.05 -7.42
N PRO A 135 -17.12 2.89 -8.27
CA PRO A 135 -17.08 3.50 -9.61
C PRO A 135 -18.26 3.08 -10.49
N GLU A 136 -18.65 1.81 -10.46
CA GLU A 136 -19.78 1.29 -11.21
C GLU A 136 -21.10 1.95 -10.78
N THR A 137 -21.33 2.04 -9.47
CA THR A 137 -22.52 2.70 -8.89
C THR A 137 -22.62 4.17 -9.31
N VAL A 138 -21.51 4.91 -9.22
CA VAL A 138 -21.44 6.31 -9.64
C VAL A 138 -21.68 6.46 -11.14
N ARG A 139 -21.04 5.61 -11.95
CA ARG A 139 -21.18 5.62 -13.42
C ARG A 139 -22.61 5.34 -13.87
N ASN A 140 -23.27 4.37 -13.22
CA ASN A 140 -24.67 4.04 -13.50
C ASN A 140 -25.60 5.24 -13.24
N TYR A 141 -25.33 6.02 -12.20
CA TYR A 141 -26.08 7.25 -11.93
C TYR A 141 -25.76 8.37 -12.93
N VAL A 142 -24.48 8.59 -13.25
CA VAL A 142 -24.03 9.66 -14.15
C VAL A 142 -24.51 9.48 -15.59
N HIS A 143 -24.77 8.24 -16.02
CA HIS A 143 -25.34 7.93 -17.33
C HIS A 143 -26.85 8.21 -17.43
N LEU A 144 -27.56 8.36 -16.30
CA LEU A 144 -28.98 8.67 -16.31
C LEU A 144 -29.21 10.17 -16.64
N PRO A 145 -30.17 10.51 -17.52
CA PRO A 145 -30.58 11.89 -17.72
C PRO A 145 -31.05 12.51 -16.40
N THR A 146 -30.53 13.69 -16.04
CA THR A 146 -30.76 14.33 -14.73
C THR A 146 -32.26 14.55 -14.41
N ALA A 147 -33.07 14.80 -15.44
CA ALA A 147 -34.52 14.91 -15.32
C ALA A 147 -35.17 13.57 -14.93
N PHE A 148 -34.71 12.44 -15.51
CA PHE A 148 -35.18 11.11 -15.16
C PHE A 148 -34.77 10.69 -13.74
N ALA A 149 -33.54 11.00 -13.33
CA ALA A 149 -33.01 10.65 -12.02
C ALA A 149 -33.76 11.30 -10.83
N THR A 150 -34.43 12.42 -11.10
CA THR A 150 -35.13 13.23 -10.09
C THR A 150 -36.64 13.07 -10.14
N MET A 151 -37.23 12.90 -11.34
CA MET A 151 -38.69 12.91 -11.52
C MET A 151 -39.32 11.51 -11.62
N HIS A 152 -38.57 10.48 -12.00
CA HIS A 152 -39.12 9.13 -12.15
C HIS A 152 -38.78 8.24 -10.94
N ALA A 153 -39.83 7.71 -10.31
CA ALA A 153 -39.71 6.63 -9.34
C ALA A 153 -39.43 5.33 -10.09
N VAL A 154 -38.32 4.67 -9.78
CA VAL A 154 -37.84 3.49 -10.53
C VAL A 154 -38.27 2.20 -9.85
N GLU A 155 -38.13 2.14 -8.53
CA GLU A 155 -38.38 0.95 -7.73
C GLU A 155 -38.87 1.35 -6.33
N ASN A 156 -39.92 0.70 -5.82
CA ASN A 156 -40.53 0.95 -4.50
C ASN A 156 -40.92 2.43 -4.22
N GLY A 157 -41.20 3.22 -5.26
CA GLY A 157 -41.55 4.64 -5.12
C GLY A 157 -40.35 5.56 -4.84
N LYS A 158 -39.12 5.02 -4.82
CA LYS A 158 -37.89 5.80 -4.63
C LYS A 158 -37.35 6.33 -5.96
N THR A 159 -36.79 7.53 -5.92
CA THR A 159 -36.08 8.15 -7.06
C THR A 159 -34.69 7.54 -7.23
N CYS A 160 -34.10 7.62 -8.44
CA CYS A 160 -32.71 7.18 -8.67
C CYS A 160 -31.73 7.84 -7.69
N LYS A 161 -31.98 9.11 -7.33
CA LYS A 161 -31.19 9.85 -6.33
C LYS A 161 -31.19 9.14 -4.98
N GLN A 162 -32.37 8.76 -4.50
CA GLN A 162 -32.50 8.08 -3.20
C GLN A 162 -31.85 6.70 -3.22
N LEU A 163 -31.99 5.96 -4.31
CA LEU A 163 -31.36 4.65 -4.45
C LEU A 163 -29.84 4.73 -4.43
N LEU A 164 -29.25 5.72 -5.11
CA LEU A 164 -27.81 5.99 -5.06
C LEU A 164 -27.35 6.29 -3.62
N LEU A 165 -28.07 7.16 -2.91
CA LEU A 165 -27.70 7.52 -1.54
C LEU A 165 -27.81 6.33 -0.58
N ASP A 166 -28.82 5.48 -0.75
CA ASP A 166 -28.97 4.25 0.03
C ASP A 166 -27.80 3.29 -0.24
N GLN A 167 -27.39 3.12 -1.51
CA GLN A 167 -26.28 2.26 -1.91
C GLN A 167 -24.92 2.78 -1.39
N LEU A 168 -24.65 4.08 -1.54
CA LEU A 168 -23.45 4.70 -0.98
C LEU A 168 -23.45 4.65 0.56
N GLY A 169 -24.62 4.80 1.19
CA GLY A 169 -24.78 4.65 2.64
C GLY A 169 -24.44 3.24 3.11
N LEU A 170 -24.95 2.22 2.43
CA LEU A 170 -24.66 0.82 2.74
C LEU A 170 -23.17 0.50 2.61
N LEU A 171 -22.51 1.02 1.56
CA LEU A 171 -21.07 0.89 1.41
C LEU A 171 -20.34 1.55 2.58
N SER A 172 -20.63 2.81 2.89
CA SER A 172 -20.00 3.53 4.00
C SER A 172 -20.16 2.82 5.35
N ASP A 173 -21.36 2.32 5.64
CA ASP A 173 -21.65 1.57 6.88
C ASP A 173 -20.85 0.27 6.95
N GLN A 174 -20.74 -0.46 5.84
CA GLN A 174 -19.98 -1.70 5.79
C GLN A 174 -18.47 -1.45 5.98
N LEU A 175 -17.94 -0.39 5.36
CA LEU A 175 -16.54 0.03 5.56
C LEU A 175 -16.28 0.41 7.01
N SER A 176 -17.18 1.17 7.62
CA SER A 176 -17.09 1.59 9.01
C SER A 176 -17.15 0.40 9.98
N LYS A 177 -17.95 -0.64 9.68
CA LYS A 177 -17.99 -1.88 10.47
C LYS A 177 -16.69 -2.66 10.37
N ILE A 178 -16.12 -2.78 9.17
CA ILE A 178 -14.81 -3.41 8.96
C ILE A 178 -13.75 -2.63 9.76
N ALA A 179 -13.78 -1.30 9.70
CA ALA A 179 -12.91 -0.44 10.50
C ALA A 179 -13.02 -0.75 11.98
N ALA A 180 -14.24 -0.72 12.53
CA ALA A 180 -14.49 -0.94 13.95
C ALA A 180 -14.01 -2.32 14.42
N ASN A 181 -14.17 -3.36 13.60
CA ASN A 181 -13.68 -4.70 13.92
C ASN A 181 -12.14 -4.73 13.98
N ILE A 182 -11.46 -4.14 12.99
CA ILE A 182 -9.99 -4.06 12.97
C ILE A 182 -9.48 -3.31 14.22
N TYR A 183 -10.08 -2.16 14.57
CA TYR A 183 -9.67 -1.41 15.76
C TYR A 183 -9.96 -2.15 17.06
N LYS A 184 -11.01 -2.98 17.11
CA LYS A 184 -11.33 -3.79 18.27
C LYS A 184 -10.29 -4.90 18.47
N ASP A 185 -9.92 -5.59 17.40
CA ASP A 185 -8.90 -6.64 17.45
C ASP A 185 -7.56 -6.08 17.95
N ASP A 186 -7.18 -4.88 17.51
CA ASP A 186 -5.99 -4.16 17.99
C ASP A 186 -6.08 -3.81 19.49
N ALA A 187 -7.25 -3.35 19.94
CA ALA A 187 -7.48 -3.02 21.35
C ALA A 187 -7.38 -4.27 22.24
N ASP A 188 -7.95 -5.40 21.78
CA ASP A 188 -7.87 -6.67 22.48
C ASP A 188 -6.41 -7.17 22.56
N ALA A 189 -5.64 -7.02 21.49
CA ALA A 189 -4.20 -7.34 21.48
C ALA A 189 -3.40 -6.50 22.50
N LEU A 190 -3.71 -5.20 22.64
CA LEU A 190 -3.07 -4.33 23.65
C LEU A 190 -3.40 -4.77 25.09
N VAL A 191 -4.65 -5.15 25.35
CA VAL A 191 -5.07 -5.64 26.67
C VAL A 191 -4.37 -6.95 27.04
N VAL A 192 -4.24 -7.88 26.08
CA VAL A 192 -3.53 -9.15 26.29
C VAL A 192 -2.05 -8.91 26.60
N ASN A 193 -1.38 -8.03 25.85
CA ASN A 193 0.01 -7.68 26.11
C ASN A 193 0.21 -7.03 27.50
N GLY A 194 -0.70 -6.15 27.92
CA GLY A 194 -0.69 -5.56 29.25
C GLY A 194 -0.74 -6.59 30.38
N LYS A 195 -1.59 -7.62 30.23
CA LYS A 195 -1.68 -8.73 31.20
C LYS A 195 -0.41 -9.57 31.23
N PHE A 196 0.18 -9.87 30.08
CA PHE A 196 1.44 -10.61 30.00
C PHE A 196 2.60 -9.85 30.68
N LEU A 197 2.68 -8.53 30.49
CA LEU A 197 3.69 -7.72 31.15
C LEU A 197 3.51 -7.73 32.67
N GLN A 198 2.28 -7.60 33.18
CA GLN A 198 2.01 -7.71 34.62
C GLN A 198 2.46 -9.07 35.17
N GLU A 199 2.09 -10.19 34.54
CA GLU A 199 2.51 -11.52 34.99
C GLU A 199 4.04 -11.68 35.00
N LYS A 200 4.72 -11.16 33.97
CA LYS A 200 6.18 -11.23 33.87
C LYS A 200 6.90 -10.40 34.94
N PHE A 201 6.43 -9.18 35.24
CA PHE A 201 7.03 -8.32 36.27
C PHE A 201 6.70 -8.78 37.69
N HIS A 202 5.53 -9.37 37.91
CA HIS A 202 5.21 -10.02 39.18
C HIS A 202 6.13 -11.22 39.42
N ALA A 203 6.34 -12.09 38.43
CA ALA A 203 7.24 -13.25 38.55
C ALA A 203 8.70 -12.87 38.88
N VAL A 204 9.21 -11.74 38.37
CA VAL A 204 10.57 -11.26 38.65
C VAL A 204 10.69 -10.67 40.08
N SER A 205 9.61 -10.08 40.62
CA SER A 205 9.60 -9.50 41.97
C SER A 205 9.64 -10.53 43.12
N PHE A 206 9.42 -11.81 42.85
CA PHE A 206 9.47 -12.88 43.86
C PHE A 206 10.83 -13.58 43.97
N VAL A 207 11.83 -13.16 43.20
CA VAL A 207 13.20 -13.75 43.19
C VAL A 207 14.24 -12.81 43.83
N SER A 208 13.81 -11.82 44.61
CA SER A 208 14.68 -10.94 45.42
C SER A 208 14.41 -11.14 46.91
#